data_AF-A0A7T3X2M7-F1
#
_entry.id   AF-A0A7T3X2M7-F1
#
_cell.length_a   1.000
_cell.length_b   1.000
_cell.length_c   1.000
_cell.angle_alpha   90.00
_cell.angle_beta   90.00
_cell.angle_gamma   90.00
#
_symmetry.space_group_name_H-M   'P 1'
#
loop_
_entity.id
_entity.type
_entity.pdbx_description
1 polymer ?
#
loop_
_entity_poly.entity_id
_entity_poly.type
_entity_poly.pdbx_seq_one_letter_code
_entity_poly.pdbx_strand_id
1 'polypeptide(L)' 'MRRATKVRIYPTDEQAAFLNAQFGAVRFAYNKALHIQRHMFKRHGISLKPKRDLKPMLAVAKNRANTAG' A
#
# COMPACT_ATOMS: atom_id res chain seq x y z
N MET A 1 9.32 24.12 -2.50
CA MET A 1 9.46 23.30 -1.27
C MET A 1 8.08 23.21 -0.62
N ARG A 2 7.42 22.04 -0.61
CA ARG A 2 6.09 21.91 0.02
C ARG A 2 6.30 21.76 1.53
N ARG A 3 5.89 22.75 2.32
CA ARG A 3 5.90 22.64 3.79
C ARG A 3 4.82 21.64 4.19
N ALA A 4 5.18 20.64 5.01
CA ALA A 4 4.21 19.72 5.56
C ALA A 4 3.35 20.47 6.58
N THR A 5 2.03 20.46 6.38
CA THR A 5 1.09 21.02 7.35
C THR A 5 0.96 20.05 8.51
N LYS A 6 1.48 20.43 9.69
CA LYS A 6 1.31 19.66 10.92
C LYS A 6 -0.02 20.05 11.57
N VAL A 7 -1.00 19.16 11.51
CA VAL A 7 -2.31 19.33 12.15
C VAL A 7 -2.38 18.41 13.36
N ARG A 8 -2.82 18.95 14.51
CA ARG A 8 -3.13 18.16 15.71
C ARG A 8 -4.62 17.89 15.71
N ILE A 9 -4.98 16.61 15.71
CA ILE A 9 -6.37 16.15 15.73
C ILE A 9 -6.64 15.45 17.06
N TYR A 10 -7.84 15.65 17.62
CA TYR A 10 -8.31 15.00 18.84
C TYR A 10 -9.53 14.14 18.51
N PRO A 11 -9.31 12.95 17.94
CA PRO A 11 -10.40 12.07 17.53
C PRO A 11 -11.09 11.42 18.74
N THR A 12 -12.36 11.06 18.56
CA THR A 12 -13.05 10.12 19.46
C THR A 12 -12.44 8.72 19.30
N ASP A 13 -12.73 7.79 20.22
CA ASP A 13 -12.17 6.43 20.17
C ASP A 13 -12.51 5.70 18.85
N GLU A 14 -13.74 5.86 18.36
CA GLU A 14 -14.17 5.30 17.07
C GLU A 14 -13.39 5.90 15.89
N GLN A 15 -13.21 7.22 15.88
CA GLN A 15 -12.43 7.90 14.85
C GLN A 15 -10.96 7.50 14.90
N ALA A 16 -10.40 7.32 16.10
CA ALA A 16 -9.03 6.85 16.29
C ALA A 16 -8.86 5.43 15.75
N ALA A 17 -9.80 4.52 16.05
CA ALA A 17 -9.81 3.17 15.51
C ALA A 17 -9.88 3.16 13.97
N PHE A 18 -10.76 3.98 13.39
CA PHE A 18 -10.89 4.14 11.94
C PHE A 18 -9.61 4.65 11.29
N LEU A 19 -9.01 5.71 11.83
CA LEU A 19 -7.74 6.26 11.34
C LEU A 19 -6.60 5.25 11.44
N ASN A 20 -6.49 4.54 12.57
CA ASN A 20 -5.48 3.50 12.76
C ASN A 20 -5.64 2.35 11.75
N ALA A 21 -6.87 1.92 11.47
CA ALA A 21 -7.15 0.92 10.45
C ALA A 21 -6.73 1.40 9.05
N GLN A 22 -7.03 2.65 8.69
CA GLN A 22 -6.59 3.23 7.42
C GLN A 22 -5.07 3.31 7.30
N PHE A 23 -4.38 3.80 8.33
CA PHE A 23 -2.91 3.87 8.34
C PHE A 23 -2.29 2.47 8.27
N GLY A 24 -2.88 1.50 8.96
CA GLY A 24 -2.49 0.10 8.90
C GLY A 24 -2.61 -0.47 7.50
N ALA A 25 -3.75 -0.28 6.83
CA ALA A 25 -4.00 -0.74 5.48
C ALA A 25 -3.02 -0.13 4.46
N VAL A 26 -2.76 1.17 4.54
CA VAL A 26 -1.79 1.85 3.66
C VAL A 26 -0.37 1.32 3.90
N ARG A 27 0.03 1.15 5.16
CA ARG A 27 1.34 0.57 5.51
C ARG A 27 1.49 -0.84 5.00
N PHE A 28 0.45 -1.67 5.12
CA PHE A 28 0.44 -3.03 4.61
C PHE A 28 0.65 -3.07 3.09
N ALA A 29 -0.13 -2.28 2.34
CA ALA A 29 -0.01 -2.18 0.89
C ALA A 29 1.39 -1.70 0.46
N TYR A 30 1.93 -0.67 1.13
CA TYR A 30 3.27 -0.15 0.87
C TYR A 30 4.37 -1.19 1.15
N ASN A 31 4.32 -1.86 2.28
CA ASN A 31 5.33 -2.86 2.64
C ASN A 31 5.33 -4.05 1.68
N LYS A 32 4.15 -4.52 1.27
CA LYS A 32 4.04 -5.59 0.28
C LYS A 32 4.60 -5.15 -1.08
N ALA A 33 4.26 -3.93 -1.50
CA ALA A 33 4.78 -3.32 -2.71
C ALA A 33 6.32 -3.25 -2.70
N LEU A 34 6.88 -2.73 -1.62
CA LEU A 34 8.33 -2.62 -1.44
C LEU A 34 9.02 -3.98 -1.43
N HIS A 35 8.41 -4.97 -0.78
CA HIS A 35 8.92 -6.34 -0.76
C HIS A 35 9.02 -6.93 -2.17
N ILE A 36 7.96 -6.78 -2.99
CA ILE A 36 7.93 -7.26 -4.38
C ILE A 36 9.04 -6.57 -5.19
N GLN A 37 9.19 -5.25 -5.06
CA GLN A 37 10.23 -4.51 -5.78
C GLN A 37 11.63 -4.99 -5.43
N ARG A 38 11.93 -5.15 -4.13
CA ARG A 38 13.23 -5.63 -3.66
C ARG A 38 13.50 -7.06 -4.12
N HIS A 39 12.49 -7.92 -4.10
CA HIS A 39 12.62 -9.30 -4.55
C HIS A 39 12.92 -9.37 -6.05
N MET A 40 12.18 -8.61 -6.88
CA MET A 40 12.37 -8.56 -8.33
C MET A 40 13.74 -8.00 -8.72
N PHE A 41 14.18 -6.95 -8.02
CA PHE A 41 15.52 -6.43 -8.23
C PHE A 41 16.59 -7.45 -7.85
N LYS A 42 16.48 -8.11 -6.69
CA LYS A 42 17.48 -9.09 -6.23
C LYS A 42 17.54 -10.35 -7.10
N ARG A 43 16.41 -10.86 -7.57
CA ARG A 43 16.33 -12.11 -8.34
C ARG A 43 16.56 -11.92 -9.84
N HIS A 44 16.07 -10.82 -10.41
CA HIS A 44 16.01 -10.63 -11.86
C HIS A 44 16.73 -9.36 -12.32
N GLY A 45 17.25 -8.53 -11.42
CA GLY A 45 17.88 -7.25 -11.77
C GLY A 45 16.90 -6.18 -12.26
N ILE A 46 15.58 -6.43 -12.14
CA ILE A 46 14.55 -5.56 -12.70
C ILE A 46 14.07 -4.56 -11.66
N SER A 47 14.11 -3.27 -12.01
CA SER A 47 13.49 -2.20 -11.22
C SER A 47 12.06 -1.96 -11.67
N LEU A 48 11.10 -2.26 -10.80
CA LEU A 48 9.67 -2.09 -11.06
C LEU A 48 9.20 -0.68 -10.75
N LYS A 49 8.33 -0.13 -11.60
CA LYS A 49 7.70 1.18 -11.41
C LYS A 49 6.32 1.03 -10.75
N PRO A 50 6.05 1.62 -9.57
CA PRO A 50 4.80 1.42 -8.82
C PRO A 50 3.52 1.64 -9.64
N LYS A 51 3.44 2.74 -10.40
CA LYS A 51 2.22 3.09 -11.15
C LYS A 51 1.96 2.18 -12.35
N ARG A 52 3.02 1.75 -13.03
CA ARG A 52 2.92 0.98 -14.28
C ARG A 52 2.83 -0.51 -14.00
N ASP A 53 3.67 -1.01 -13.10
CA ASP A 53 3.89 -2.45 -12.95
C ASP A 53 3.09 -3.00 -11.76
N LEU A 54 2.94 -2.22 -10.69
CA LEU A 54 2.35 -2.69 -9.43
C LEU A 54 0.84 -2.44 -9.34
N LYS A 55 0.36 -1.29 -9.85
CA LYS A 55 -1.07 -0.95 -9.86
C LYS A 55 -1.91 -1.99 -10.63
N PRO A 56 -1.53 -2.48 -11.82
CA PRO A 56 -2.29 -3.52 -12.51
C PRO A 56 -2.35 -4.85 -11.75
N MET A 57 -1.31 -5.19 -10.98
CA MET A 57 -1.28 -6.42 -10.18
C MET A 57 -2.37 -6.45 -9.12
N LEU A 58 -2.81 -5.28 -8.61
CA LEU A 58 -3.94 -5.21 -7.67
C LEU A 58 -5.25 -5.63 -8.31
N ALA A 59 -5.49 -5.24 -9.57
CA ALA A 59 -6.69 -5.65 -10.31
C ALA A 59 -6.69 -7.17 -10.56
N VAL A 60 -5.53 -7.73 -10.94
CA VAL A 60 -5.37 -9.17 -11.11
C VAL A 60 -5.56 -9.93 -9.80
N ALA A 61 -5.01 -9.44 -8.70
CA ALA A 61 -5.16 -10.05 -7.38
C ALA A 61 -6.62 -10.07 -6.91
N LYS A 62 -7.36 -8.97 -7.13
CA LYS A 62 -8.80 -8.91 -6.81
C LYS A 62 -9.60 -9.94 -7.60
N ASN A 63 -9.34 -10.07 -8.90
CA ASN A 63 -10.07 -11.02 -9.73
C ASN A 63 -9.82 -12.47 -9.30
N ARG A 64 -8.58 -12.81 -8.94
CA ARG A 64 -8.24 -14.15 -8.42
C ARG A 64 -8.92 -14.49 -7.10
N ALA A 65 -9.13 -13.50 -6.23
CA ALA A 65 -9.85 -13.71 -4.98
C ALA A 65 -11.35 -14.03 -5.22
N ASN A 66 -11.94 -13.50 -6.28
CA ASN A 66 -13.35 -13.71 -6.63
C ASN A 66 -13.61 -15.04 -7.36
N THR A 67 -12.58 -15.66 -7.96
CA THR A 67 -12.71 -16.95 -8.68
C THR A 67 -12.42 -18.15 -7.77
N ALA A 68 -11.95 -17.90 -6.54
CA ALA A 68 -11.58 -18.94 -5.57
C ALA A 68 -12.66 -19.18 -4.48
N GLY A 69 -13.86 -18.62 -4.66
CA GLY A 69 -15.06 -18.88 -3.86
C GLY A 69 -16.19 -19.32 -4.77
#